data_AF-A0A221ST91-F1
#
_entry.id   AF-A0A221ST91-F1
#
_cell.length_a   1.000
_cell.length_b   1.000
_cell.length_c   1.000
_cell.angle_alpha   90.00
_cell.angle_beta   90.00
_cell.angle_gamma   90.00
#
_symmetry.space_group_name_H-M   'P 1'
#
loop_
_entity.id
_entity.type
_entity.pdbx_description
1 polymer ?
#
loop_
_entity_poly.entity_id
_entity_poly.type
_entity_poly.pdbx_seq_one_letter_code
_entity_poly.pdbx_strand_id
1 'polypeptide(L)'
;MLNPESMDELREATEPSATTLLDVVGEDVEALYSAGQILTVLEGLQLRQPGLRILLVGQGQVTPTVMALDAGRLYSMPTTAPLRTDLNHQNLLRQLCSKALAAEPLDLTRLLYRGDVYELRPSSLVGIRQATWEVAATADALVGLQTPRTGLAGLLDATPLALLRRRQQIQDAENAWTSALTALIRMAGQTPVRELRPGQEARRPAAAAPDQTTASWDVA
;
A
#
# COMPACT_ATOMS: atom_id res chain seq x y z
N MET A 1 -48.37 7.14 23.66
CA MET A 1 -47.82 8.26 22.85
C MET A 1 -46.33 8.28 23.12
N LEU A 2 -45.53 7.87 22.13
CA LEU A 2 -44.06 7.85 22.23
C LEU A 2 -43.51 9.21 21.78
N ASN A 3 -42.55 9.72 22.53
CA ASN A 3 -42.03 11.08 22.41
C ASN A 3 -41.16 11.21 21.13
N PRO A 4 -41.49 12.08 20.17
CA PRO A 4 -40.76 12.21 18.90
C PRO A 4 -39.31 12.70 19.07
N GLU A 5 -38.95 13.22 20.24
CA GLU A 5 -37.60 13.72 20.54
C GLU A 5 -36.57 12.59 20.80
N SER A 6 -37.01 11.33 20.94
CA SER A 6 -36.11 10.18 21.21
C SER A 6 -35.52 9.52 19.95
N MET A 7 -35.89 9.99 18.75
CA MET A 7 -35.41 9.44 17.47
C MET A 7 -34.24 10.21 16.85
N ASP A 8 -34.03 11.47 17.23
CA ASP A 8 -32.90 12.27 16.72
C ASP A 8 -31.59 12.01 17.49
N GLU A 9 -31.66 11.56 18.75
CA GLU A 9 -30.45 11.12 19.50
C GLU A 9 -29.89 9.76 19.02
N LEU A 10 -30.62 9.02 18.19
CA LEU A 10 -30.17 7.73 17.63
C LEU A 10 -29.52 7.86 16.23
N ARG A 11 -29.40 9.08 15.68
CA ARG A 11 -28.91 9.29 14.30
C ARG A 11 -27.51 9.89 14.16
N GLU A 12 -26.83 10.20 15.25
CA GLU A 12 -25.38 10.45 15.25
C GLU A 12 -24.62 9.22 15.75
N ALA A 13 -24.89 8.05 15.15
CA ALA A 13 -23.83 7.06 15.02
C ALA A 13 -22.83 7.61 14.00
N THR A 14 -21.99 8.55 14.45
CA THR A 14 -20.87 9.09 13.69
C THR A 14 -20.08 7.90 13.17
N GLU A 15 -20.22 7.59 11.87
CA GLU A 15 -19.42 6.56 11.25
C GLU A 15 -17.96 6.87 11.62
N PRO A 16 -17.21 5.90 12.19
CA PRO A 16 -15.83 6.16 12.54
C PRO A 16 -15.14 6.64 11.27
N SER A 17 -14.71 7.92 11.26
CA SER A 17 -14.06 8.52 10.12
C SER A 17 -12.92 7.60 9.71
N ALA A 18 -12.94 7.15 8.45
CA ALA A 18 -11.99 6.15 7.98
C ALA A 18 -10.56 6.65 8.23
N THR A 19 -9.82 5.96 9.10
CA THR A 19 -8.42 6.27 9.38
C THR A 19 -7.62 6.03 8.10
N THR A 20 -6.93 7.05 7.63
CA THR A 20 -6.13 7.00 6.40
C THR A 20 -4.71 6.49 6.69
N LEU A 21 -3.96 6.12 5.65
CA LEU A 21 -2.57 5.74 5.82
C LEU A 21 -1.74 6.91 6.38
N LEU A 22 -2.10 8.14 6.03
CA LEU A 22 -1.47 9.36 6.55
C LEU A 22 -1.70 9.52 8.05
N ASP A 23 -2.90 9.23 8.55
CA ASP A 23 -3.20 9.33 9.97
C ASP A 23 -2.33 8.38 10.83
N VAL A 24 -1.81 7.32 10.22
CA VAL A 24 -1.00 6.29 10.90
C VAL A 24 0.50 6.45 10.63
N VAL A 25 0.89 6.81 9.40
CA VAL A 25 2.30 6.97 8.98
C VAL A 25 2.83 8.38 9.24
N GLY A 26 1.95 9.38 9.29
CA GLY A 26 2.32 10.79 9.31
C GLY A 26 2.68 11.32 7.92
N GLU A 27 3.16 12.57 7.88
CA GLU A 27 3.46 13.32 6.65
C GLU A 27 4.89 13.09 6.12
N ASP A 28 5.67 12.18 6.73
CA ASP A 28 7.02 11.88 6.27
C ASP A 28 6.98 11.12 4.93
N VAL A 29 7.45 11.79 3.88
CA VAL A 29 7.50 11.27 2.51
C VAL A 29 8.32 10.00 2.39
N GLU A 30 9.43 9.89 3.14
CA GLU A 30 10.30 8.71 3.10
C GLU A 30 9.62 7.50 3.74
N ALA A 31 8.91 7.74 4.85
CA ALA A 31 8.11 6.73 5.53
C ALA A 31 6.92 6.28 4.66
N LEU A 32 6.21 7.22 4.02
CA LEU A 32 5.10 6.92 3.12
C LEU A 32 5.57 6.11 1.91
N TYR A 33 6.71 6.46 1.32
CA TYR A 33 7.25 5.73 0.19
C TYR A 33 7.69 4.32 0.59
N SER A 34 8.39 4.18 1.72
CA SER A 34 8.77 2.86 2.26
C SER A 34 7.54 2.00 2.54
N ALA A 35 6.49 2.57 3.15
CA ALA A 35 5.22 1.88 3.36
C ALA A 35 4.57 1.46 2.03
N GLY A 36 4.57 2.34 1.01
CA GLY A 36 4.07 2.03 -0.34
C GLY A 36 4.82 0.87 -1.01
N GLN A 37 6.15 0.85 -0.91
CA GLN A 37 6.98 -0.26 -1.41
C GLN A 37 6.57 -1.59 -0.76
N ILE A 38 6.42 -1.59 0.57
CA ILE A 38 5.99 -2.76 1.33
C ILE A 38 4.59 -3.22 0.89
N LEU A 39 3.63 -2.30 0.86
CA LEU A 39 2.24 -2.62 0.50
C LEU A 39 2.11 -3.16 -0.92
N THR A 40 2.92 -2.65 -1.85
CA THR A 40 2.99 -3.16 -3.22
C THR A 40 3.44 -4.62 -3.29
N VAL A 41 4.46 -4.98 -2.50
CA VAL A 41 4.94 -6.37 -2.45
C VAL A 41 3.91 -7.28 -1.80
N LEU A 42 3.27 -6.82 -0.73
CA LEU A 42 2.24 -7.57 0.00
C LEU A 42 0.98 -7.81 -0.83
N GLU A 43 0.53 -6.82 -1.60
CA GLU A 43 -0.59 -7.00 -2.56
C GLU A 43 -0.24 -8.10 -3.57
N GLY A 44 0.97 -8.07 -4.15
CA GLY A 44 1.43 -9.10 -5.09
C GLY A 44 1.51 -10.50 -4.47
N LEU A 45 1.71 -10.61 -3.16
CA LEU A 45 1.64 -11.88 -2.43
C LEU A 45 0.21 -12.28 -2.12
N GLN A 46 -0.66 -11.33 -1.76
CA GLN A 46 -2.08 -11.58 -1.50
C GLN A 46 -2.80 -12.17 -2.72
N LEU A 47 -2.42 -11.77 -3.94
CA LEU A 47 -2.91 -12.38 -5.19
C LEU A 47 -2.54 -13.86 -5.32
N ARG A 48 -1.39 -14.27 -4.75
CA ARG A 48 -0.92 -15.67 -4.73
C ARG A 48 -1.43 -16.43 -3.50
N GLN A 49 -1.78 -15.72 -2.43
CA GLN A 49 -2.22 -16.25 -1.15
C GLN A 49 -3.45 -15.46 -0.66
N PRO A 50 -4.67 -15.83 -1.11
CA PRO A 50 -5.87 -15.05 -0.79
C PRO A 50 -6.21 -14.98 0.71
N GLY A 51 -5.64 -15.86 1.54
CA GLY A 51 -5.77 -15.84 3.00
C GLY A 51 -4.87 -14.83 3.71
N LEU A 52 -3.92 -14.21 2.98
CA LEU A 52 -2.99 -13.22 3.52
C LEU A 52 -3.75 -11.95 3.94
N ARG A 53 -3.61 -11.59 5.21
CA ARG A 53 -4.14 -10.36 5.79
C ARG A 53 -3.01 -9.37 5.96
N ILE A 54 -3.23 -8.11 5.59
CA ILE A 54 -2.19 -7.07 5.69
C ILE A 54 -2.54 -6.18 6.86
N LEU A 55 -1.59 -6.08 7.79
CA LEU A 55 -1.74 -5.40 9.06
C LEU A 55 -0.84 -4.17 9.10
N LEU A 56 -1.38 -3.08 9.62
CA LEU A 56 -0.67 -1.85 9.92
C LEU A 56 -0.70 -1.67 11.43
N VAL A 57 0.47 -1.65 12.06
CA VAL A 57 0.60 -1.56 13.52
C VAL A 57 1.10 -0.17 13.86
N GLY A 58 0.25 0.61 14.51
CA GLY A 58 0.52 1.99 14.92
C GLY A 58 0.29 2.20 16.40
N GLN A 59 1.35 2.39 17.18
CA GLN A 59 1.44 3.27 18.36
C GLN A 59 2.84 3.11 18.99
N GLY A 60 3.35 4.19 19.58
CA GLY A 60 4.64 4.21 20.30
C GLY A 60 5.90 4.17 19.43
N GLN A 61 5.79 3.98 18.11
CA GLN A 61 6.90 4.09 17.17
C GLN A 61 6.75 5.32 16.27
N VAL A 62 7.88 5.94 15.92
CA VAL A 62 7.94 7.09 14.99
C VAL A 62 7.51 6.70 13.58
N THR A 63 7.56 5.41 13.25
CA THR A 63 7.18 4.89 11.93
C THR A 63 6.31 3.64 12.13
N PRO A 64 5.09 3.58 11.58
CA PRO A 64 4.27 2.39 11.70
C PRO A 64 4.88 1.23 10.93
N THR A 65 4.65 0.02 11.45
CA THR A 65 5.16 -1.20 10.81
C THR A 65 4.05 -1.86 10.01
N VAL A 66 4.32 -2.14 8.74
CA VAL A 66 3.43 -2.93 7.89
C VAL A 66 3.88 -4.39 7.95
N MET A 67 2.94 -5.28 8.24
CA MET A 67 3.17 -6.73 8.35
C MET A 67 2.10 -7.47 7.57
N ALA A 68 2.34 -8.75 7.29
CA ALA A 68 1.29 -9.64 6.82
C ALA A 68 1.11 -10.85 7.73
N LEU A 69 -0.12 -11.36 7.78
CA LEU A 69 -0.54 -12.50 8.58
C LEU A 69 -1.18 -13.53 7.66
N ASP A 70 -0.64 -14.75 7.64
CA ASP A 70 -1.27 -15.89 6.98
C ASP A 70 -1.10 -17.15 7.83
N ALA A 71 -2.18 -17.90 8.01
CA ALA A 71 -2.23 -19.15 8.79
C ALA A 71 -1.51 -19.11 10.17
N GLY A 72 -1.61 -17.98 10.89
CA GLY A 72 -0.96 -17.81 12.20
C GLY A 72 0.54 -17.55 12.14
N ARG A 73 1.09 -17.22 10.97
CA ARG A 73 2.47 -16.77 10.77
C ARG A 73 2.49 -15.30 10.38
N LEU A 74 3.43 -14.57 10.96
CA LEU A 74 3.71 -13.20 10.56
C LEU A 74 4.79 -13.18 9.51
N TYR A 75 4.64 -12.31 8.54
CA TYR A 75 5.64 -12.05 7.52
C TYR A 75 6.15 -10.63 7.73
N SER A 76 7.45 -10.56 8.03
CA SER A 76 8.19 -9.31 8.09
C SER A 76 8.73 -8.99 6.70
N MET A 77 8.76 -7.71 6.40
CA MET A 77 9.07 -7.23 5.06
C MET A 77 10.55 -6.95 4.92
N PRO A 78 11.14 -7.20 3.73
CA PRO A 78 12.52 -6.87 3.46
C PRO A 78 12.77 -5.37 3.60
N THR A 79 14.04 -5.01 3.84
CA THR A 79 14.50 -3.63 3.91
C THR A 79 14.08 -2.86 2.65
N THR A 80 13.39 -1.74 2.84
CA THR A 80 13.02 -0.78 1.80
C THR A 80 14.20 0.09 1.42
N ALA A 81 14.10 0.80 0.30
CA ALA A 81 15.07 1.85 -0.02
C ALA A 81 14.46 3.22 0.27
N PRO A 82 15.23 4.13 0.89
CA PRO A 82 14.83 5.52 0.93
C PRO A 82 14.78 6.09 -0.49
N LEU A 83 13.86 7.00 -0.68
CA LEU A 83 13.50 7.60 -1.94
C LEU A 83 14.65 8.44 -2.53
N ARG A 84 15.42 9.12 -1.68
CA ARG A 84 16.60 9.93 -2.07
C ARG A 84 17.86 9.11 -2.41
N THR A 85 17.73 7.83 -2.75
CA THR A 85 18.86 7.00 -3.17
C THR A 85 19.00 6.97 -4.68
N ASP A 86 20.25 6.89 -5.17
CA ASP A 86 20.58 6.76 -6.60
C ASP A 86 20.29 5.36 -7.18
N LEU A 87 19.44 4.59 -6.51
CA LEU A 87 19.05 3.25 -6.94
C LEU A 87 18.01 3.34 -8.05
N ASN A 88 17.97 2.31 -8.90
CA ASN A 88 16.85 2.14 -9.82
C ASN A 88 15.66 1.56 -9.04
N HIS A 89 14.78 2.44 -8.59
CA HIS A 89 13.62 2.15 -7.74
C HIS A 89 12.66 1.17 -8.39
N GLN A 90 12.41 1.28 -9.70
CA GLN A 90 11.57 0.30 -10.39
C GLN A 90 12.17 -1.09 -10.38
N ASN A 91 13.47 -1.23 -10.66
CA ASN A 91 14.14 -2.53 -10.64
C ASN A 91 14.16 -3.10 -9.21
N LEU A 92 14.46 -2.28 -8.22
CA LEU A 92 14.36 -2.67 -6.82
C LEU A 92 12.96 -3.20 -6.49
N LEU A 93 11.90 -2.47 -6.85
CA LEU A 93 10.53 -2.87 -6.56
C LEU A 93 10.17 -4.21 -7.25
N ARG A 94 10.62 -4.43 -8.50
CA ARG A 94 10.48 -5.75 -9.16
C ARG A 94 11.19 -6.85 -8.38
N GLN A 95 12.42 -6.60 -7.94
CA GLN A 95 13.19 -7.57 -7.15
C GLN A 95 12.48 -7.88 -5.83
N LEU A 96 11.99 -6.87 -5.11
CA LEU A 96 11.25 -7.06 -3.87
C LEU A 96 9.99 -7.91 -4.08
N CYS A 97 9.20 -7.65 -5.14
CA CYS A 97 8.01 -8.44 -5.46
C CYS A 97 8.31 -9.90 -5.80
N SER A 98 9.52 -10.19 -6.28
CA SER A 98 9.97 -11.54 -6.61
C SER A 98 10.51 -12.33 -5.41
N LYS A 99 10.89 -11.65 -4.31
CA LYS A 99 11.46 -12.30 -3.13
C LYS A 99 10.38 -13.01 -2.32
N ALA A 100 10.76 -14.16 -1.76
CA ALA A 100 9.99 -14.80 -0.71
C ALA A 100 10.16 -14.02 0.60
N LEU A 101 9.07 -13.88 1.36
CA LEU A 101 9.12 -13.26 2.68
C LEU A 101 9.53 -14.28 3.74
N ALA A 102 10.31 -13.80 4.70
CA ALA A 102 10.60 -14.57 5.91
C ALA A 102 9.31 -14.67 6.74
N ALA A 103 9.04 -15.87 7.25
CA ALA A 103 7.90 -16.13 8.13
C ALA A 103 8.39 -16.32 9.56
N GLU A 104 7.79 -15.61 10.49
CA GLU A 104 8.05 -15.69 11.92
C GLU A 104 6.79 -16.18 12.65
N PRO A 105 6.93 -16.91 13.77
CA PRO A 105 5.79 -17.29 14.59
C PRO A 105 5.09 -16.05 15.15
N LEU A 106 3.75 -16.06 15.12
CA LEU A 106 2.92 -14.98 15.63
C LEU A 106 3.00 -14.89 17.17
N ASP A 107 3.54 -13.79 17.69
CA ASP A 107 3.45 -13.40 19.11
C ASP A 107 2.43 -12.26 19.27
N LEU A 108 1.17 -12.64 19.49
CA LEU A 108 0.06 -11.69 19.65
C LEU A 108 0.22 -10.77 20.85
N THR A 109 0.85 -11.24 21.92
CA THR A 109 1.06 -10.44 23.13
C THR A 109 1.92 -9.23 22.81
N ARG A 110 2.95 -9.39 21.97
CA ARG A 110 3.78 -8.27 21.50
C ARG A 110 3.05 -7.31 20.57
N LEU A 111 2.17 -7.82 19.70
CA LEU A 111 1.41 -6.98 18.76
C LEU A 111 0.36 -6.14 19.48
N LEU A 112 -0.43 -6.76 20.37
CA LEU A 112 -1.53 -6.10 21.06
C LEU A 112 -1.05 -5.14 22.15
N TYR A 113 0.12 -5.37 22.74
CA TYR A 113 0.68 -4.47 23.77
C TYR A 113 1.30 -3.20 23.18
N ARG A 114 1.59 -3.18 21.88
CA ARG A 114 2.35 -2.10 21.22
C ARG A 114 1.47 -1.10 20.47
N GLY A 115 0.18 -1.35 20.26
CA GLY A 115 -0.61 -0.33 19.62
C GLY A 115 -1.93 -0.71 18.98
N ASP A 116 -2.48 0.29 18.30
CA ASP A 116 -3.63 0.13 17.42
C ASP A 116 -3.19 -0.69 16.20
N VAL A 117 -3.91 -1.78 15.93
CA VAL A 117 -3.68 -2.62 14.76
C VAL A 117 -4.84 -2.44 13.79
N TYR A 118 -4.50 -2.07 12.57
CA TYR A 118 -5.44 -1.87 11.47
C TYR A 118 -5.24 -2.93 10.40
N GLU A 119 -6.33 -3.38 9.80
CA GLU A 119 -6.27 -4.28 8.65
C GLU A 119 -6.60 -3.49 7.39
N LEU A 120 -5.74 -3.65 6.40
CA LEU A 120 -5.89 -3.02 5.10
C LEU A 120 -6.71 -3.92 4.19
N ARG A 121 -7.79 -3.34 3.63
CA ARG A 121 -8.63 -4.04 2.66
C ARG A 121 -7.90 -4.19 1.33
N PRO A 122 -8.01 -5.35 0.64
CA PRO A 122 -7.36 -5.57 -0.66
C PRO A 122 -7.69 -4.50 -1.70
N SER A 123 -8.94 -4.04 -1.74
CA SER A 123 -9.40 -3.02 -2.70
C SER A 123 -8.71 -1.67 -2.53
N SER A 124 -8.23 -1.35 -1.33
CA SER A 124 -7.46 -0.12 -1.08
C SER A 124 -6.02 -0.21 -1.57
N LEU A 125 -5.47 -1.43 -1.74
CA LEU A 125 -4.06 -1.62 -2.12
C LEU A 125 -3.78 -1.35 -3.59
N VAL A 126 -4.77 -1.54 -4.47
CA VAL A 126 -4.60 -1.35 -5.93
C VAL A 126 -4.16 0.08 -6.25
N GLY A 127 -4.79 1.08 -5.61
CA GLY A 127 -4.41 2.48 -5.77
C GLY A 127 -3.02 2.79 -5.22
N ILE A 128 -2.68 2.21 -4.06
CA ILE A 128 -1.37 2.35 -3.43
C ILE A 128 -0.26 1.77 -4.32
N ARG A 129 -0.48 0.60 -4.92
CA ARG A 129 0.49 0.01 -5.86
C ARG A 129 0.72 0.92 -7.03
N GLN A 130 -0.33 1.37 -7.71
CA GLN A 130 -0.18 2.24 -8.87
C GLN A 130 0.60 3.50 -8.51
N ALA A 131 0.21 4.19 -7.44
CA ALA A 131 0.89 5.39 -6.97
C ALA A 131 2.37 5.11 -6.61
N THR A 132 2.67 3.98 -5.98
CA THR A 132 4.06 3.60 -5.63
C THR A 132 4.92 3.39 -6.88
N TRP A 133 4.38 2.73 -7.92
CA TRP A 133 5.08 2.55 -9.21
C TRP A 133 5.31 3.88 -9.94
N GLU A 134 4.34 4.78 -9.88
CA GLU A 134 4.46 6.13 -10.46
C GLU A 134 5.54 6.95 -9.73
N VAL A 135 5.59 6.89 -8.39
CA VAL A 135 6.66 7.53 -7.60
C VAL A 135 8.04 6.92 -7.94
N ALA A 136 8.15 5.60 -8.01
CA ALA A 136 9.39 4.93 -8.39
C ALA A 136 9.85 5.32 -9.82
N ALA A 137 8.93 5.38 -10.78
CA ALA A 137 9.22 5.82 -12.15
C ALA A 137 9.74 7.25 -12.19
N THR A 138 9.13 8.12 -11.38
CA THR A 138 9.47 9.53 -11.29
C THR A 138 10.84 9.73 -10.63
N ALA A 139 11.13 8.99 -9.55
CA ALA A 139 12.44 8.98 -8.91
C ALA A 139 13.55 8.54 -9.88
N ASP A 140 13.33 7.45 -10.62
CA ASP A 140 14.28 6.96 -11.62
C ASP A 140 14.50 7.96 -12.76
N ALA A 141 13.43 8.63 -13.21
CA ALA A 141 13.52 9.69 -14.21
C ALA A 141 14.34 10.88 -13.71
N LEU A 142 14.13 11.31 -12.45
CA LEU A 142 14.88 12.40 -11.84
C LEU A 142 16.37 12.06 -11.71
N VAL A 143 16.73 10.86 -11.24
CA VAL A 143 18.13 10.41 -11.18
C VAL A 143 18.75 10.39 -12.58
N GLY A 144 18.03 9.87 -13.58
CA GLY A 144 18.47 9.91 -14.98
C GLY A 144 18.66 11.33 -15.53
N LEU A 145 17.79 12.26 -15.12
CA LEU A 145 17.88 13.69 -15.40
C LEU A 145 18.84 14.44 -14.48
N GLN A 146 19.49 13.84 -13.50
CA GLN A 146 20.53 14.49 -12.68
C GLN A 146 21.91 13.95 -13.04
N THR A 147 21.96 12.71 -13.53
CA THR A 147 23.20 12.09 -14.00
C THR A 147 23.74 12.86 -15.23
N PRO A 148 24.95 13.43 -15.17
CA PRO A 148 25.55 14.09 -16.32
C PRO A 148 25.89 13.05 -17.38
N ARG A 149 25.36 13.23 -18.60
CA ARG A 149 25.77 12.42 -19.75
C ARG A 149 27.18 12.84 -20.17
N THR A 150 28.07 11.87 -20.35
CA THR A 150 29.45 12.11 -20.81
C THR A 150 29.53 12.03 -22.34
N GLY A 151 30.57 12.64 -22.92
CA GLY A 151 30.82 12.60 -24.36
C GLY A 151 29.90 13.51 -25.18
N LEU A 152 29.67 13.15 -26.46
CA LEU A 152 28.91 13.96 -27.42
C LEU A 152 27.45 14.24 -26.98
N ALA A 153 26.83 13.30 -26.24
CA ALA A 153 25.50 13.50 -25.67
C ALA A 153 25.48 14.61 -24.61
N GLY A 154 26.55 14.73 -23.80
CA GLY A 154 26.69 15.78 -22.81
C GLY A 154 26.82 17.19 -23.40
N LEU A 155 27.46 17.31 -24.57
CA LEU A 155 27.57 18.58 -25.29
C LEU A 155 26.22 19.06 -25.84
N LEU A 156 25.36 18.14 -26.29
CA LEU A 156 24.01 18.47 -26.77
C LEU A 156 23.06 18.83 -25.62
N ASP A 157 23.22 18.16 -24.47
CA ASP A 157 22.44 18.41 -23.26
C ASP A 157 22.81 19.74 -22.56
N ALA A 158 23.94 20.36 -22.92
CA ALA A 158 24.38 21.66 -22.40
C ALA A 158 23.73 22.86 -23.11
N THR A 159 22.91 22.63 -24.15
CA THR A 159 22.23 23.73 -24.85
C THR A 159 21.18 24.39 -23.96
N PRO A 160 20.96 25.72 -24.05
CA PRO A 160 20.00 26.43 -23.19
C PRO A 160 18.57 25.88 -23.27
N LEU A 161 18.15 25.46 -24.46
CA LEU A 161 16.85 24.81 -24.69
C LEU A 161 16.75 23.43 -24.02
N ALA A 162 17.82 22.63 -24.07
CA ALA A 162 17.85 21.34 -23.37
C ALA A 162 17.80 21.53 -21.85
N LEU A 163 18.52 22.52 -21.32
CA LEU A 163 18.49 22.87 -19.90
C LEU A 163 17.09 23.33 -19.44
N LEU A 164 16.40 24.15 -20.23
CA LEU A 164 15.02 24.59 -19.94
C LEU A 164 14.04 23.42 -19.94
N ARG A 165 14.11 22.54 -20.95
CA ARG A 165 13.27 21.33 -21.01
C ARG A 165 13.54 20.40 -19.82
N ARG A 166 14.81 20.21 -19.45
CA ARG A 166 15.22 19.39 -18.32
C ARG A 166 14.65 19.93 -17.00
N ARG A 167 14.71 21.24 -16.78
CA ARG A 167 14.07 21.88 -15.61
C ARG A 167 12.56 21.67 -15.59
N GLN A 168 11.89 21.84 -16.73
CA GLN A 168 10.45 21.61 -16.82
C GLN A 168 10.10 20.16 -16.49
N GLN A 169 10.84 19.19 -17.04
CA GLN A 169 10.64 17.76 -16.77
C GLN A 169 10.85 17.41 -15.29
N ILE A 170 11.83 18.04 -14.62
CA ILE A 170 12.03 17.88 -13.18
C ILE A 170 10.83 18.42 -12.41
N GLN A 171 10.34 19.62 -12.76
CA GLN A 171 9.19 20.21 -12.10
C GLN A 171 7.90 19.40 -12.30
N ASP A 172 7.66 18.89 -13.51
CA ASP A 172 6.51 18.04 -13.83
C ASP A 172 6.57 16.72 -13.04
N ALA A 173 7.77 16.14 -12.92
CA ALA A 173 8.03 14.99 -12.09
C ALA A 173 7.72 15.27 -10.60
N GLU A 174 8.21 16.38 -10.04
CA GLU A 174 7.92 16.79 -8.65
C GLU A 174 6.41 17.04 -8.40
N ASN A 175 5.69 17.58 -9.40
CA ASN A 175 4.25 17.80 -9.31
C ASN A 175 3.46 16.48 -9.39
N ALA A 176 3.81 15.62 -10.35
CA ALA A 176 3.22 14.28 -10.48
C ALA A 176 3.45 13.43 -9.23
N TRP A 177 4.65 13.53 -8.66
CA TRP A 177 5.04 12.96 -7.38
C TRP A 177 4.15 13.40 -6.23
N THR A 178 3.93 14.71 -6.09
CA THR A 178 3.10 15.26 -5.02
C THR A 178 1.64 14.81 -5.17
N SER A 179 1.16 14.73 -6.42
CA SER A 179 -0.18 14.23 -6.73
C SER A 179 -0.33 12.73 -6.42
N ALA A 180 0.66 11.91 -6.80
CA ALA A 180 0.67 10.47 -6.55
C ALA A 180 0.73 10.15 -5.05
N LEU A 181 1.56 10.87 -4.28
CA LEU A 181 1.58 10.77 -2.81
C LEU A 181 0.25 11.19 -2.20
N THR A 182 -0.35 12.28 -2.67
CA THR A 182 -1.68 12.73 -2.20
C THR A 182 -2.77 11.68 -2.48
N ALA A 183 -2.71 11.01 -3.63
CA ALA A 183 -3.61 9.92 -3.97
C ALA A 183 -3.41 8.70 -3.06
N LEU A 184 -2.15 8.33 -2.80
CA LEU A 184 -1.76 7.25 -1.89
C LEU A 184 -2.24 7.53 -0.45
N ILE A 185 -2.15 8.78 -0.01
CA ILE A 185 -2.62 9.30 1.29
C ILE A 185 -4.16 9.19 1.43
N ARG A 186 -4.92 9.51 0.39
CA ARG A 186 -6.39 9.53 0.43
C ARG A 186 -7.05 8.17 0.22
N MET A 187 -6.30 7.16 -0.23
CA MET A 187 -6.81 5.82 -0.53
C MET A 187 -6.40 4.78 0.52
N ALA A 188 -7.04 4.78 1.68
CA ALA A 188 -7.01 3.62 2.57
C ALA A 188 -8.28 3.57 3.42
N GLY A 189 -9.26 2.78 3.00
CA GLY A 189 -10.37 2.42 3.89
C GLY A 189 -9.86 1.44 4.94
N GLN A 190 -9.37 1.93 6.07
CA GLN A 190 -8.91 1.08 7.16
C GLN A 190 -10.09 0.62 7.99
N THR A 191 -10.11 -0.67 8.32
CA THR A 191 -11.04 -1.18 9.35
C THR A 191 -10.19 -1.45 10.58
N PRO A 192 -10.42 -0.75 11.72
CA PRO A 192 -9.69 -1.03 12.95
C PRO A 192 -9.93 -2.48 13.34
N VAL A 193 -8.87 -3.24 13.59
CA VAL A 193 -9.03 -4.65 13.94
C VAL A 193 -9.39 -4.75 15.41
N ARG A 194 -10.69 -4.69 15.70
CA ARG A 194 -11.18 -4.83 17.08
C ARG A 194 -10.89 -6.22 17.67
N GLU A 195 -10.67 -7.26 16.85
CA GLU A 195 -10.29 -8.59 17.31
C GLU A 195 -9.41 -9.33 16.27
N LEU A 196 -8.09 -9.36 16.46
CA LEU A 196 -7.21 -10.33 15.80
C LEU A 196 -7.36 -11.67 16.53
N ARG A 197 -8.31 -12.52 16.10
CA ARG A 197 -8.36 -13.90 16.59
C ARG A 197 -7.37 -14.76 15.77
N PRO A 198 -6.30 -15.30 16.37
CA PRO A 198 -5.42 -16.23 15.67
C PRO A 198 -6.23 -17.46 15.23
N GLY A 199 -6.08 -17.87 13.98
CA GLY A 199 -6.72 -19.08 13.46
C GLY A 199 -8.20 -18.94 13.07
N GLN A 200 -8.80 -17.75 13.15
CA GLN A 200 -10.00 -17.51 12.35
C GLN A 200 -9.56 -17.32 10.90
N GLU A 201 -9.70 -18.38 10.10
CA GLU A 201 -9.74 -18.26 8.64
C GLU A 201 -10.68 -17.09 8.33
N ALA A 202 -10.18 -16.09 7.60
CA ALA A 202 -11.04 -15.07 7.01
C ALA A 202 -12.14 -15.85 6.31
N ARG A 203 -13.40 -15.74 6.78
CA ARG A 203 -14.53 -16.49 6.23
C ARG A 203 -14.44 -16.36 4.73
N ARG A 204 -14.03 -17.45 4.07
CA ARG A 204 -14.00 -17.54 2.62
C ARG A 204 -15.40 -17.07 2.21
N PRO A 205 -15.55 -16.00 1.40
CA PRO A 205 -16.87 -15.67 0.88
C PRO A 205 -17.37 -16.97 0.27
N ALA A 206 -18.48 -17.50 0.81
CA ALA A 206 -18.98 -18.81 0.44
C ALA A 206 -18.96 -18.84 -1.08
N ALA A 207 -18.10 -19.69 -1.65
CA ALA A 207 -18.02 -19.81 -3.09
C ALA A 207 -19.45 -20.02 -3.55
N ALA A 208 -19.97 -19.09 -4.36
CA ALA A 208 -21.33 -19.17 -4.85
C ALA A 208 -21.53 -20.61 -5.34
N ALA A 209 -22.47 -21.31 -4.70
CA ALA A 209 -22.69 -22.72 -4.97
C ALA A 209 -22.77 -22.88 -6.49
N PRO A 210 -22.01 -23.80 -7.10
CA PRO A 210 -22.09 -24.00 -8.53
C PRO A 210 -23.54 -24.31 -8.85
N ASP A 211 -24.14 -23.44 -9.67
CA ASP A 211 -25.50 -23.56 -10.12
C ASP A 211 -25.58 -24.86 -10.95
N GLN A 212 -26.04 -25.94 -10.32
CA GLN A 212 -26.22 -27.24 -10.96
C GLN A 212 -27.45 -27.17 -11.85
N THR A 213 -27.39 -26.34 -12.90
CA THR A 213 -28.33 -26.44 -14.01
C THR A 213 -27.85 -27.53 -14.94
N THR A 214 -28.14 -28.78 -14.57
CA THR A 214 -28.09 -29.92 -15.50
C THR A 214 -29.16 -29.73 -16.56
N ALA A 215 -28.82 -29.11 -17.68
CA ALA A 215 -29.61 -29.20 -18.90
C ALA A 215 -29.40 -30.59 -19.51
N SER A 216 -30.35 -31.48 -19.23
CA SER A 216 -30.56 -32.73 -19.94
C SER A 216 -30.84 -32.44 -21.41
N TRP A 217 -29.88 -32.74 -22.29
CA TRP A 217 -30.13 -32.83 -23.73
C TRP A 217 -30.39 -34.28 -24.08
N ASP A 218 -31.64 -34.72 -23.90
CA ASP A 218 -32.15 -35.87 -24.64
C ASP A 218 -32.56 -35.37 -26.02
N VAL A 219 -31.87 -35.82 -27.06
CA VAL A 219 -32.36 -35.75 -28.44
C VAL A 219 -32.23 -37.13 -29.06
N ALA A 220 -33.41 -37.65 -29.38
CA ALA A 220 -33.85 -38.80 -30.19
C ALA A 220 -32.82 -39.52 -31.09
#